data_AF-A0A963CVF2-F1
#
_entry.id   AF-A0A963CVF2-F1
#
_cell.length_a   1.000
_cell.length_b   1.000
_cell.length_c   1.000
_cell.angle_alpha   90.00
_cell.angle_beta   90.00
_cell.angle_gamma   90.00
#
_symmetry.space_group_name_H-M   'P 1'
#
loop_
_entity.id
_entity.type
_entity.pdbx_description
1 polymer ?
#
loop_
_entity_poly.entity_id
_entity_poly.type
_entity_poly.pdbx_seq_one_letter_code
_entity_poly.pdbx_strand_id
1 'polypeptide(L)'
;MALDLEGVHLVTIHRQPATAALRPRPEHNAKPAALAALESSLERKSRFFLESTAALTGIGARCAGDCARTGCREQRCETDLAQLGARVLAFVLAQRVKEETSFRQCRVRFDARVWEAHRQDHAALVRSVTEALATDPARPAAVRALDLASLLDRHWASHHVDHDEPALAAIQAQLPRAAG
;
A
#
# COMPACT_ATOMS: atom_id res chain seq x y z
N MET A 1 -20.35 -11.58 32.34
CA MET A 1 -18.89 -11.62 32.06
C MET A 1 -18.69 -10.84 30.78
N ALA A 2 -18.37 -9.55 30.90
CA ALA A 2 -18.23 -8.63 29.78
C ALA A 2 -16.81 -8.75 29.21
N LEU A 3 -16.70 -8.91 27.90
CA LEU A 3 -15.41 -8.92 27.21
C LEU A 3 -15.00 -7.47 26.98
N ASP A 4 -13.91 -7.09 27.63
CA ASP A 4 -13.24 -5.81 27.52
C ASP A 4 -12.51 -5.75 26.17
N LEU A 5 -12.81 -4.72 25.36
CA LEU A 5 -12.20 -4.44 24.07
C LEU A 5 -11.15 -3.34 24.23
N GLU A 6 -10.15 -3.57 25.09
CA GLU A 6 -8.94 -2.75 25.13
C GLU A 6 -7.96 -3.27 24.08
N GLY A 7 -7.79 -2.53 22.98
CA GLY A 7 -6.81 -2.91 21.95
C GLY A 7 -6.87 -2.17 20.62
N VAL A 8 -7.84 -1.27 20.41
CA VAL A 8 -7.77 -0.35 19.26
C VAL A 8 -6.83 0.79 19.63
N HIS A 9 -5.54 0.63 19.33
CA HIS A 9 -4.61 1.75 19.33
C HIS A 9 -5.08 2.77 18.29
N LEU A 10 -5.76 3.81 18.76
CA LEU A 10 -5.95 5.05 18.02
C LEU A 10 -4.55 5.60 17.74
N VAL A 11 -4.03 5.34 16.54
CA VAL A 11 -2.80 5.97 16.06
C VAL A 11 -3.11 7.46 15.99
N THR A 12 -2.64 8.20 16.98
CA THR A 12 -2.68 9.66 16.95
C THR A 12 -1.72 10.08 15.85
N ILE A 13 -2.28 10.46 14.71
CA ILE A 13 -1.54 10.97 13.56
C ILE A 13 -0.92 12.30 14.00
N HIS A 14 0.33 12.25 14.45
CA HIS A 14 1.16 13.43 14.55
C HIS A 14 1.43 13.92 13.13
N ARG A 15 0.61 14.86 12.65
CA ARG A 15 0.92 15.68 11.48
C ARG A 15 2.29 16.33 11.73
N GLN A 16 3.35 15.76 11.18
CA GLN A 16 4.56 16.54 10.97
C GLN A 16 4.21 17.60 9.91
N PRO A 17 4.48 18.88 10.16
CA PRO A 17 4.34 19.88 9.13
C PRO A 17 5.35 19.53 8.04
N ALA A 18 4.86 19.12 6.86
CA ALA A 18 5.66 19.03 5.65
C ALA A 18 6.07 20.44 5.21
N THR A 19 6.99 21.06 5.94
CA THR A 19 7.61 22.34 5.57
C THR A 19 8.96 22.09 4.92
N ALA A 20 8.94 21.40 3.78
CA ALA A 20 9.89 21.70 2.72
C ALA A 20 9.06 22.41 1.64
N ALA A 21 9.05 23.74 1.68
CA ALA A 21 8.35 24.56 0.70
C ALA A 21 8.93 24.27 -0.70
N LEU A 22 8.31 23.34 -1.41
CA LEU A 22 8.46 23.14 -2.85
C LEU A 22 8.03 24.44 -3.51
N ARG A 23 8.98 25.31 -3.87
CA ARG A 23 8.68 26.46 -4.72
C ARG A 23 8.34 25.92 -6.12
N PRO A 24 7.12 26.15 -6.64
CA PRO A 24 6.76 25.71 -7.98
C PRO A 24 7.58 26.51 -9.00
N ARG A 25 8.38 25.82 -9.81
CA ARG A 25 8.94 26.39 -11.04
C ARG A 25 7.98 26.03 -12.18
N PRO A 26 7.51 26.99 -12.99
CA PRO A 26 6.55 26.71 -14.04
C PRO A 26 7.29 26.10 -15.23
N GLU A 27 7.31 24.78 -15.31
CA GLU A 27 7.52 24.09 -16.58
C GLU A 27 6.30 23.19 -16.80
N HIS A 28 5.28 23.80 -17.39
CA HIS A 28 4.05 23.15 -17.86
C HIS A 28 4.39 22.01 -18.83
N ASN A 29 3.82 20.82 -18.61
CA ASN A 29 3.41 19.84 -19.64
C ASN A 29 2.97 18.46 -19.06
N ALA A 30 2.24 18.41 -17.94
CA ALA A 30 1.49 17.18 -17.63
C ALA A 30 0.28 17.11 -18.58
N LYS A 31 0.26 16.11 -19.48
CA LYS A 31 -0.90 15.89 -20.37
C LYS A 31 -2.11 15.50 -19.52
N PRO A 32 -3.32 16.06 -19.74
CA PRO A 32 -4.53 15.73 -18.97
C PRO A 32 -4.80 14.22 -18.85
N ALA A 33 -4.52 13.45 -19.90
CA ALA A 33 -4.66 11.99 -19.88
C ALA A 33 -3.68 11.28 -18.93
N ALA A 34 -2.47 11.81 -18.74
CA ALA A 34 -1.46 11.22 -17.88
C ALA A 34 -1.77 11.49 -16.40
N LEU A 35 -2.35 12.66 -16.09
CA LEU A 35 -2.89 12.96 -14.76
C LEU A 35 -4.07 12.05 -14.40
N ALA A 36 -5.07 11.95 -15.30
CA ALA A 36 -6.22 11.07 -15.08
C ALA A 36 -5.80 9.60 -14.93
N ALA A 37 -4.77 9.16 -15.66
CA ALA A 37 -4.22 7.82 -15.51
C ALA A 37 -3.53 7.61 -14.15
N LEU A 38 -2.86 8.64 -13.61
CA LEU A 38 -2.24 8.61 -12.29
C LEU A 38 -3.29 8.54 -11.19
N GLU A 39 -4.30 9.42 -11.22
CA GLU A 39 -5.43 9.42 -10.27
C GLU A 39 -6.15 8.07 -10.24
N SER A 40 -6.49 7.54 -11.42
CA SER A 40 -7.08 6.21 -11.54
C SER A 40 -6.17 5.09 -11.02
N SER A 41 -4.84 5.25 -11.11
CA SER A 41 -3.90 4.28 -10.54
C SER A 41 -3.91 4.29 -9.03
N LEU A 42 -3.96 5.47 -8.42
CA LEU A 42 -4.03 5.64 -6.98
C LEU A 42 -5.33 5.06 -6.42
N GLU A 43 -6.48 5.33 -7.03
CA GLU A 43 -7.75 4.73 -6.61
C GLU A 43 -7.76 3.20 -6.71
N ARG A 44 -7.17 2.64 -7.78
CA ARG A 44 -7.03 1.18 -7.91
C ARG A 44 -6.13 0.61 -6.83
N LYS A 45 -5.07 1.32 -6.45
CA LYS A 45 -4.14 0.96 -5.36
C LYS A 45 -4.88 0.94 -4.03
N SER A 46 -5.68 1.98 -3.72
CA SER A 46 -6.53 2.04 -2.53
C SER A 46 -7.43 0.82 -2.41
N ARG A 47 -8.20 0.58 -3.47
CA ARG A 47 -9.17 -0.51 -3.49
C ARG A 47 -8.48 -1.86 -3.30
N PHE A 48 -7.37 -2.08 -4.02
CA PHE A 48 -6.63 -3.33 -3.94
C PHE A 48 -6.08 -3.61 -2.53
N PHE A 49 -5.48 -2.61 -1.87
CA PHE A 49 -4.93 -2.81 -0.52
C PHE A 49 -6.03 -3.03 0.53
N LEU A 50 -7.15 -2.30 0.44
CA LEU A 50 -8.30 -2.52 1.33
C LEU A 50 -8.89 -3.92 1.16
N GLU A 51 -9.13 -4.35 -0.08
CA GLU A 51 -9.65 -5.70 -0.39
C GLU A 51 -8.68 -6.79 0.05
N SER A 52 -7.38 -6.61 -0.16
CA SER A 52 -6.34 -7.57 0.23
C SER A 52 -6.25 -7.67 1.75
N THR A 53 -6.32 -6.55 2.47
CA THR A 53 -6.32 -6.50 3.93
C THR A 53 -7.55 -7.24 4.48
N ALA A 54 -8.74 -6.96 3.95
CA ALA A 54 -9.96 -7.65 4.36
C ALA A 54 -9.88 -9.17 4.10
N ALA A 55 -9.34 -9.58 2.95
CA ALA A 55 -9.17 -10.98 2.62
C ALA A 55 -8.17 -11.70 3.54
N LEU A 56 -7.05 -11.04 3.88
CA LEU A 56 -6.06 -11.55 4.83
C LEU A 56 -6.61 -11.68 6.24
N THR A 57 -7.36 -10.68 6.72
CA THR A 57 -8.06 -10.76 8.01
C THR A 57 -9.05 -11.93 8.02
N GLY A 58 -9.76 -12.14 6.91
CA GLY A 58 -10.64 -13.30 6.74
C GLY A 58 -9.89 -14.63 6.78
N ILE A 59 -8.72 -14.75 6.15
CA ILE A 59 -7.85 -15.92 6.25
C ILE A 59 -7.42 -16.12 7.70
N GLY A 60 -6.90 -15.07 8.35
CA GLY A 60 -6.46 -15.10 9.74
C GLY A 60 -7.54 -15.61 10.69
N ALA A 61 -8.76 -15.06 10.62
CA ALA A 61 -9.88 -15.47 11.45
C ALA A 61 -10.30 -16.93 11.22
N ARG A 62 -10.40 -17.36 9.95
CA ARG A 62 -10.78 -18.75 9.61
C ARG A 62 -9.71 -19.75 10.09
N CYS A 63 -8.44 -19.40 9.90
CA CYS A 63 -7.31 -20.27 10.22
C CYS A 63 -7.03 -20.32 11.74
N ALA A 64 -7.29 -19.24 12.47
CA ALA A 64 -7.15 -19.22 13.93
C ALA A 64 -8.16 -20.14 14.65
N GLY A 65 -9.40 -20.25 14.12
CA GLY A 65 -10.45 -21.07 14.73
C GLY A 65 -10.31 -22.59 14.53
N ASP A 66 -9.55 -23.03 13.53
CA ASP A 66 -9.63 -24.39 13.00
C ASP A 66 -8.34 -25.23 13.10
N CYS A 67 -7.19 -24.58 13.19
CA CYS A 67 -5.89 -25.26 13.11
C CYS A 67 -5.50 -25.97 14.41
N ALA A 68 -6.17 -25.66 15.53
CA ALA A 68 -5.98 -26.36 16.80
C ALA A 68 -6.51 -27.81 16.80
N ARG A 69 -7.34 -28.23 15.84
CA ARG A 69 -8.07 -29.52 15.92
C ARG A 69 -7.77 -30.56 14.83
N THR A 70 -7.21 -30.20 13.67
CA THR A 70 -7.15 -31.16 12.54
C THR A 70 -5.91 -31.16 11.64
N GLY A 71 -5.00 -30.18 11.70
CA GLY A 71 -3.76 -30.12 10.87
C GLY A 71 -3.97 -29.94 9.35
N CYS A 72 -4.94 -30.64 8.75
CA CYS A 72 -5.30 -30.59 7.34
C CYS A 72 -5.82 -29.20 6.89
N ARG A 73 -6.34 -28.38 7.82
CA ARG A 73 -6.75 -26.99 7.53
C ARG A 73 -5.57 -26.02 7.48
N GLU A 74 -4.46 -26.32 8.15
CA GLU A 74 -3.27 -25.46 8.09
C GLU A 74 -2.71 -25.43 6.68
N GLN A 75 -2.61 -26.57 6.00
CA GLN A 75 -2.10 -26.61 4.62
C GLN A 75 -2.99 -25.85 3.61
N ARG A 76 -4.30 -25.81 3.86
CA ARG A 76 -5.21 -24.95 3.08
C ARG A 76 -4.98 -23.47 3.39
N CYS A 77 -4.80 -23.12 4.66
CA CYS A 77 -4.46 -21.76 5.08
C CYS A 77 -3.13 -21.29 4.50
N GLU A 78 -2.11 -22.15 4.48
CA GLU A 78 -0.83 -21.91 3.80
C GLU A 78 -1.04 -21.61 2.32
N THR A 79 -1.87 -22.42 1.65
CA THR A 79 -2.15 -22.24 0.22
C THR A 79 -2.89 -20.93 -0.06
N ASP A 80 -3.94 -20.63 0.71
CA ASP A 80 -4.71 -19.40 0.58
C ASP A 80 -3.83 -18.16 0.84
N LEU A 81 -2.98 -18.21 1.88
CA LEU A 81 -2.02 -17.16 2.21
C LEU A 81 -1.00 -16.97 1.08
N ALA A 82 -0.40 -18.06 0.58
CA ALA A 82 0.56 -18.02 -0.52
C ALA A 82 -0.03 -17.41 -1.79
N GLN A 83 -1.27 -17.81 -2.15
CA GLN A 83 -1.96 -17.27 -3.32
C GLN A 83 -2.26 -15.77 -3.19
N LEU A 84 -2.79 -15.34 -2.05
CA LEU A 84 -3.11 -13.93 -1.83
C LEU A 84 -1.85 -13.08 -1.75
N GLY A 85 -0.81 -13.54 -1.06
CA GLY A 85 0.46 -12.84 -1.01
C GLY A 85 1.17 -12.75 -2.37
N ALA A 86 1.10 -13.79 -3.20
CA ALA A 86 1.59 -13.74 -4.57
C ALA A 86 0.84 -12.70 -5.41
N ARG A 87 -0.49 -12.58 -5.23
CA ARG A 87 -1.29 -11.53 -5.88
C ARG A 87 -0.88 -10.13 -5.41
N VAL A 88 -0.63 -9.95 -4.11
CA VAL A 88 -0.13 -8.68 -3.55
C VAL A 88 1.22 -8.32 -4.15
N LEU A 89 2.18 -9.26 -4.18
CA LEU A 89 3.50 -9.04 -4.79
C LEU A 89 3.39 -8.65 -6.27
N ALA A 90 2.62 -9.42 -7.04
CA ALA A 90 2.41 -9.14 -8.46
C ALA A 90 1.80 -7.76 -8.69
N PHE A 91 0.83 -7.36 -7.85
CA PHE A 91 0.21 -6.05 -7.93
C PHE A 91 1.20 -4.92 -7.63
N VAL A 92 1.95 -5.02 -6.52
CA VAL A 92 2.92 -3.99 -6.11
C VAL A 92 3.99 -3.78 -7.20
N LEU A 93 4.51 -4.88 -7.76
CA LEU A 93 5.49 -4.82 -8.84
C LEU A 93 4.91 -4.20 -10.12
N ALA A 94 3.67 -4.54 -10.47
CA ALA A 94 2.99 -3.97 -11.63
C ALA A 94 2.67 -2.47 -11.44
N GLN A 95 2.25 -2.06 -10.24
CA GLN A 95 1.97 -0.65 -9.96
C GLN A 95 3.22 0.20 -10.00
N ARG A 96 4.34 -0.31 -9.47
CA ARG A 96 5.64 0.37 -9.59
C ARG A 96 5.95 0.73 -11.04
N VAL A 97 5.84 -0.22 -11.97
CA VAL A 97 6.15 0.01 -13.39
C VAL A 97 5.19 1.02 -14.02
N LYS A 98 3.90 0.97 -13.66
CA LYS A 98 2.88 1.92 -14.14
C LYS A 98 3.14 3.33 -13.65
N GLU A 99 3.36 3.51 -12.34
CA GLU A 99 3.66 4.79 -11.73
C GLU A 99 4.96 5.38 -12.30
N GLU A 100 6.04 4.57 -12.39
CA GLU A 100 7.30 4.96 -13.05
C GLU A 100 7.08 5.50 -14.48
N THR A 101 6.22 4.82 -15.24
CA THR A 101 5.88 5.22 -16.61
C THR A 101 5.09 6.52 -16.65
N SER A 102 4.04 6.64 -15.83
CA SER A 102 3.20 7.84 -15.74
C SER A 102 4.03 9.06 -15.30
N PHE A 103 4.91 8.92 -14.32
CA PHE A 103 5.78 10.02 -13.89
C PHE A 103 6.70 10.51 -15.02
N ARG A 104 7.34 9.60 -15.75
CA ARG A 104 8.16 9.96 -16.92
C ARG A 104 7.33 10.68 -17.99
N GLN A 105 6.10 10.24 -18.22
CA GLN A 105 5.20 10.79 -19.23
C GLN A 105 4.63 12.16 -18.86
N CYS A 106 4.40 12.43 -17.57
CA CYS A 106 3.88 13.72 -17.10
C CYS A 106 4.92 14.86 -17.20
N ARG A 107 6.20 14.57 -17.55
CA ARG A 107 7.33 15.52 -17.59
C ARG A 107 7.46 16.42 -16.35
N VAL A 108 6.87 16.01 -15.22
CA VAL A 108 6.91 16.74 -13.98
C VAL A 108 8.30 16.54 -13.40
N ARG A 109 9.01 17.63 -13.06
CA ARG A 109 10.19 17.53 -12.20
C ARG A 109 9.72 17.12 -10.81
N PHE A 110 9.70 15.82 -10.55
CA PHE A 110 9.58 15.31 -9.19
C PHE A 110 10.84 15.65 -8.41
N ASP A 111 10.68 15.95 -7.12
CA ASP A 111 11.83 15.97 -6.23
C ASP A 111 12.45 14.57 -6.25
N ALA A 112 13.72 14.48 -6.65
CA ALA A 112 14.45 13.22 -6.75
C ALA A 112 14.46 12.46 -5.42
N ARG A 113 14.38 13.16 -4.28
CA ARG A 113 14.29 12.56 -2.95
C ARG A 113 12.94 11.90 -2.70
N VAL A 114 11.84 12.57 -3.09
CA VAL A 114 10.48 12.03 -2.95
C VAL A 114 10.32 10.81 -3.86
N TRP A 115 10.84 10.91 -5.09
CA TRP A 115 10.83 9.79 -6.02
C TRP A 115 11.67 8.60 -5.53
N GLU A 116 12.86 8.85 -4.99
CA GLU A 116 13.69 7.78 -4.44
C GLU A 116 13.06 7.12 -3.21
N ALA A 117 12.46 7.92 -2.31
CA ALA A 117 11.71 7.41 -1.17
C ALA A 117 10.56 6.49 -1.62
N HIS A 118 9.76 6.93 -2.60
CA HIS A 118 8.68 6.14 -3.20
C HIS A 118 9.16 4.77 -3.74
N ARG A 119 10.32 4.74 -4.42
CA ARG A 119 10.90 3.47 -4.89
C ARG A 119 11.40 2.58 -3.76
N GLN A 120 12.02 3.18 -2.74
CA GLN A 120 12.55 2.45 -1.58
C GLN A 120 11.42 1.80 -0.78
N ASP A 121 10.30 2.48 -0.66
CA ASP A 121 9.12 1.98 0.03
C ASP A 121 8.46 0.81 -0.71
N HIS A 122 8.34 0.89 -2.04
CA HIS A 122 7.92 -0.26 -2.85
C HIS A 122 8.86 -1.47 -2.65
N ALA A 123 10.16 -1.24 -2.60
CA ALA A 123 11.13 -2.31 -2.34
C ALA A 123 11.01 -2.86 -0.91
N ALA A 124 10.74 -2.02 0.09
CA ALA A 124 10.50 -2.42 1.47
C ALA A 124 9.23 -3.28 1.58
N LEU A 125 8.14 -2.86 0.95
CA LEU A 125 6.90 -3.64 0.91
C LEU A 125 7.12 -5.02 0.28
N VAL A 126 7.81 -5.09 -0.86
CA VAL A 126 8.12 -6.38 -1.52
C VAL A 126 8.90 -7.31 -0.58
N ARG A 127 9.92 -6.79 0.12
CA ARG A 127 10.68 -7.59 1.10
C ARG A 127 9.78 -8.10 2.21
N SER A 128 9.02 -7.22 2.86
CA SER A 128 8.21 -7.62 4.01
C SER A 128 7.05 -8.55 3.65
N VAL A 129 6.44 -8.40 2.46
CA VAL A 129 5.45 -9.37 1.96
C VAL A 129 6.12 -10.72 1.70
N THR A 130 7.32 -10.73 1.11
CA THR A 130 8.08 -11.98 0.87
C THR A 130 8.42 -12.68 2.17
N GLU A 131 8.87 -11.94 3.18
CA GLU A 131 9.15 -12.45 4.53
C GLU A 131 7.89 -13.02 5.20
N ALA A 132 6.73 -12.37 5.05
CA ALA A 132 5.46 -12.87 5.57
C ALA A 132 4.99 -14.16 4.87
N LEU A 133 5.35 -14.35 3.60
CA LEU A 133 5.00 -15.55 2.83
C LEU A 133 5.97 -16.71 3.05
N ALA A 134 7.17 -16.44 3.56
CA ALA A 134 8.11 -17.49 3.92
C ALA A 134 7.45 -18.46 4.91
N THR A 135 7.40 -19.74 4.55
CA THR A 135 6.85 -20.78 5.43
C THR A 135 7.77 -20.92 6.65
N ASP A 136 7.19 -20.70 7.82
CA ASP A 136 7.87 -20.86 9.10
C ASP A 136 7.02 -21.79 9.99
N PRO A 137 7.51 -23.01 10.31
CA PRO A 137 6.79 -23.95 11.16
C PRO A 137 6.45 -23.39 12.56
N ALA A 138 7.19 -22.38 13.03
CA ALA A 138 6.94 -21.73 14.31
C ALA A 138 5.87 -20.63 14.23
N ARG A 139 5.46 -20.22 13.02
CA ARG A 139 4.47 -19.15 12.80
C ARG A 139 3.31 -19.65 11.95
N PRO A 140 2.17 -19.97 12.59
CA PRO A 140 0.97 -20.44 11.88
C PRO A 140 0.54 -19.48 10.77
N ALA A 141 -0.04 -20.02 9.70
CA ALA A 141 -0.57 -19.24 8.58
C ALA A 141 -1.56 -18.15 9.03
N ALA A 142 -2.34 -18.43 10.08
CA ALA A 142 -3.25 -17.45 10.67
C ALA A 142 -2.53 -16.19 11.17
N VAL A 143 -1.42 -16.37 11.89
CA VAL A 143 -0.61 -15.27 12.44
C VAL A 143 0.04 -14.50 11.32
N ARG A 144 0.66 -15.19 10.36
CA ARG A 144 1.31 -14.55 9.20
C ARG A 144 0.31 -13.79 8.32
N ALA A 145 -0.91 -14.29 8.18
CA ALA A 145 -1.97 -13.57 7.47
C ALA A 145 -2.36 -12.26 8.16
N LEU A 146 -2.52 -12.26 9.49
CA LEU A 146 -2.85 -11.06 10.26
C LEU A 146 -1.69 -10.05 10.31
N ASP A 147 -0.46 -10.54 10.40
CA ASP A 147 0.74 -9.71 10.33
C ASP A 147 0.84 -9.03 8.96
N LEU A 148 0.59 -9.78 7.88
CA LEU A 148 0.55 -9.24 6.53
C LEU A 148 -0.60 -8.24 6.36
N ALA A 149 -1.79 -8.52 6.89
CA ALA A 149 -2.91 -7.59 6.86
C ALA A 149 -2.55 -6.25 7.52
N SER A 150 -1.95 -6.33 8.72
CA SER A 150 -1.51 -5.15 9.47
C SER A 150 -0.40 -4.40 8.75
N LEU A 151 0.47 -5.10 8.04
CA LEU A 151 1.51 -4.51 7.22
C LEU A 151 0.92 -3.74 6.03
N LEU A 152 -0.04 -4.34 5.32
CA LEU A 152 -0.70 -3.70 4.18
C LEU A 152 -1.49 -2.47 4.62
N ASP A 153 -2.19 -2.55 5.75
CA ASP A 153 -2.94 -1.42 6.31
C ASP A 153 -2.01 -0.25 6.69
N ARG A 154 -0.91 -0.53 7.41
CA ARG A 154 0.09 0.49 7.75
C ARG A 154 0.76 1.08 6.52
N HIS A 155 1.16 0.23 5.57
CA HIS A 155 1.79 0.70 4.34
C HIS A 155 0.82 1.55 3.52
N TRP A 156 -0.45 1.15 3.43
CA TRP A 156 -1.48 1.96 2.80
C TRP A 156 -1.61 3.32 3.48
N ALA A 157 -1.78 3.34 4.79
CA ALA A 157 -1.94 4.57 5.56
C ALA A 157 -0.75 5.52 5.43
N SER A 158 0.49 5.03 5.57
CA SER A 158 1.68 5.87 5.45
C SER A 158 1.94 6.30 4.01
N HIS A 159 1.87 5.37 3.06
CA HIS A 159 2.33 5.63 1.71
C HIS A 159 1.31 6.39 0.87
N HIS A 160 0.02 6.11 1.07
CA HIS A 160 -1.01 6.82 0.32
C HIS A 160 -1.18 8.25 0.82
N VAL A 161 -1.25 8.44 2.14
CA VAL A 161 -1.53 9.75 2.74
C VAL A 161 -0.28 10.61 2.77
N ASP A 162 0.90 10.06 3.07
CA ASP A 162 2.11 10.87 3.25
C ASP A 162 2.90 11.07 1.94
N HIS A 163 2.68 10.23 0.92
CA HIS A 163 3.46 10.27 -0.34
C HIS A 163 2.59 10.44 -1.59
N ASP A 164 1.59 9.59 -1.80
CA ASP A 164 0.80 9.62 -3.05
C ASP A 164 -0.12 10.85 -3.15
N GLU A 165 -0.83 11.23 -2.07
CA GLU A 165 -1.70 12.42 -2.03
C GLU A 165 -0.92 13.74 -2.21
N PRO A 166 0.19 13.99 -1.47
CA PRO A 166 1.00 15.19 -1.67
C PRO A 166 1.65 15.26 -3.05
N ALA A 167 2.06 14.10 -3.60
CA ALA A 167 2.57 13.96 -4.95
C ALA A 167 1.54 14.42 -5.99
N LEU A 168 0.30 13.92 -5.88
CA LEU A 168 -0.79 14.29 -6.78
C LEU A 168 -1.14 15.78 -6.62
N ALA A 169 -1.26 16.28 -5.40
CA ALA A 169 -1.56 17.68 -5.13
C ALA A 169 -0.49 18.63 -5.71
N ALA A 170 0.79 18.25 -5.62
CA ALA A 170 1.89 19.01 -6.20
C ALA A 170 1.85 19.03 -7.74
N ILE A 171 1.41 17.94 -8.38
CA ILE A 171 1.19 17.89 -9.84
C ILE A 171 0.00 18.77 -10.22
N GLN A 172 -1.13 18.64 -9.51
CA GLN A 172 -2.34 19.42 -9.77
C GLN A 172 -2.10 20.93 -9.61
N ALA A 173 -1.31 21.35 -8.60
CA ALA A 173 -0.95 22.73 -8.38
C ALA A 173 -0.08 23.35 -9.51
N GLN A 174 0.56 22.51 -10.34
CA GLN A 174 1.39 22.95 -11.47
C GLN A 174 0.60 23.04 -12.79
N LEU A 175 -0.66 22.59 -12.80
CA LEU A 175 -1.53 22.71 -13.96
C LEU A 175 -2.12 24.13 -14.02
N PRO A 176 -2.23 24.72 -15.24
CA PRO A 176 -2.95 25.98 -15.39
C PRO A 176 -4.38 25.78 -14.89
N ARG A 177 -4.82 26.61 -13.95
CA ARG A 177 -6.24 26.72 -13.62
C ARG A 177 -6.94 27.08 -14.92
N ALA A 178 -7.90 26.26 -15.35
CA ALA A 178 -8.73 26.59 -16.49
C ALA A 178 -9.26 28.02 -16.28
N ALA A 179 -8.89 28.93 -17.18
CA ALA A 179 -9.48 30.25 -17.21
C ALA A 179 -10.97 30.03 -17.51
N GLY A 180 -11.82 30.31 -16.50
CA GLY A 180 -13.25 30.46 -16.70
C GLY A 180 -13.55 31.74 -17.46
#